data_AF-A0A6N8TYM1-F1
#
_entry.id   AF-A0A6N8TYM1-F1
#
_cell.length_a   1.000
_cell.length_b   1.000
_cell.length_c   1.000
_cell.angle_alpha   90.00
_cell.angle_beta   90.00
_cell.angle_gamma   90.00
#
_symmetry.space_group_name_H-M   'P 1'
#
loop_
_entity.id
_entity.type
_entity.pdbx_description
1 polymer ?
#
loop_
_entity_poly.entity_id
_entity_poly.type
_entity_poly.pdbx_seq_one_letter_code
_entity_poly.pdbx_strand_id
1 'polypeptide(L)' 'MLTLFLIILVIAIVMFTHFVVSYLIENDVKIVGVLFAFVGVVAAIVIVQFIISGITDFAAEELAIFYNDN' A
#
# COMPACT_ATOMS: atom_id res chain seq x y z
N MET A 1 5.10 -13.54 -6.66
CA MET A 1 5.87 -13.33 -5.39
C MET A 1 5.98 -11.87 -4.98
N LEU A 2 6.25 -10.94 -5.91
CA LEU A 2 6.34 -9.49 -5.62
C LEU A 2 5.08 -8.91 -4.93
N THR A 3 3.88 -9.29 -5.38
CA THR A 3 2.60 -8.82 -4.82
C THR A 3 2.47 -9.12 -3.32
N LEU A 4 2.91 -10.31 -2.89
CA LEU A 4 2.85 -10.75 -1.49
C LEU A 4 3.80 -9.91 -0.62
N PHE A 5 4.97 -9.57 -1.16
CA PHE A 5 5.91 -8.64 -0.53
C PHE A 5 5.32 -7.22 -0.42
N LEU A 6 4.68 -6.73 -1.48
CA LEU A 6 4.02 -5.41 -1.47
C LEU A 6 2.88 -5.35 -0.42
N ILE A 7 2.12 -6.43 -0.24
CA ILE A 7 1.08 -6.51 0.80
C ILE A 7 1.71 -6.39 2.19
N ILE A 8 2.77 -7.16 2.47
CA ILE A 8 3.49 -7.08 3.76
C ILE A 8 4.05 -5.66 3.96
N LEU A 9 4.55 -5.03 2.90
CA LEU A 9 5.06 -3.66 2.95
C LEU A 9 3.95 -2.65 3.30
N VAL A 10 2.74 -2.78 2.75
CA VAL A 10 1.60 -1.93 3.12
C VAL A 10 1.29 -2.08 4.61
N ILE A 11 1.23 -3.31 5.12
CA ILE A 11 0.97 -3.57 6.54
C ILE A 11 2.05 -2.89 7.40
N ALA A 12 3.32 -3.04 7.03
CA ALA A 12 4.43 -2.43 7.75
C ALA A 12 4.33 -0.89 7.77
N ILE A 13 4.00 -0.26 6.64
CA ILE A 13 3.85 1.20 6.54
C ILE A 13 2.68 1.69 7.39
N VAL A 14 1.54 1.00 7.36
CA VAL A 14 0.36 1.37 8.16
C VAL A 14 0.69 1.27 9.65
N MET A 15 1.31 0.16 10.08
CA MET A 15 1.70 -0.05 11.48
C MET A 15 2.73 0.99 11.93
N PHE A 16 3.75 1.27 11.11
CA PHE A 16 4.76 2.28 11.40
C PHE A 16 4.17 3.69 11.48
N THR A 17 3.32 4.06 10.52
CA THR A 17 2.64 5.35 10.51
C THR A 17 1.78 5.50 11.77
N HIS A 18 1.03 4.46 12.14
CA HIS A 18 0.21 4.49 13.35
C HIS A 18 1.07 4.69 14.60
N PHE A 19 2.17 3.96 14.72
CA PHE A 19 3.10 4.10 15.85
C PHE A 19 3.68 5.52 15.96
N VAL A 20 4.20 6.07 14.85
CA VAL A 20 4.80 7.41 14.82
C VAL A 20 3.76 8.49 15.13
N VAL A 21 2.57 8.40 14.54
CA VAL A 21 1.51 9.39 14.75
C VAL A 21 1.04 9.38 16.20
N SER A 22 0.82 8.21 16.79
CA SER A 22 0.43 8.08 18.21
C SER A 22 1.49 8.71 19.11
N TYR A 23 2.77 8.40 18.88
CA TYR A 23 3.88 9.00 19.62
C TYR A 23 3.91 10.53 19.49
N LEU A 24 3.75 11.08 18.29
CA LEU A 24 3.77 12.53 18.08
C LEU A 24 2.59 13.23 18.77
N ILE A 25 1.41 12.61 18.79
CA ILE A 25 0.22 13.15 19.46
C ILE A 25 0.41 13.14 20.98
N GLU A 26 0.96 12.06 21.55
CA GLU A 26 1.25 11.95 22.99
C GLU A 26 2.25 13.00 23.47
N ASN A 27 3.15 13.45 22.61
CA ASN A 27 4.15 14.49 22.90
C ASN A 27 3.67 15.92 22.53
N ASP A 28 2.36 16.13 22.33
CA ASP A 28 1.74 17.40 21.95
C ASP A 28 2.19 17.99 20.59
N VAL A 29 2.87 17.20 19.75
CA VAL A 29 3.31 17.59 18.40
C VAL A 29 2.24 17.25 17.35
N LYS A 30 1.01 17.71 17.59
CA LYS A 30 -0.19 17.31 16.85
C LYS A 30 -0.11 17.61 15.34
N ILE A 31 0.37 18.79 14.96
CA ILE A 31 0.43 19.20 13.55
C ILE A 31 1.38 18.33 12.73
N VAL A 32 2.51 17.94 13.32
CA VAL A 32 3.48 17.05 12.66
C VAL A 32 2.90 15.64 12.58
N GLY A 33 2.21 15.18 13.64
CA GLY A 33 1.50 13.91 13.62
C GLY A 33 0.48 13.81 12.48
N VAL A 34 -0.33 14.85 12.27
CA VAL A 34 -1.31 14.89 11.17
C VAL A 34 -0.64 14.88 9.80
N LEU A 35 0.43 15.65 9.61
CA LEU A 35 1.19 15.65 8.35
C LEU A 35 1.83 14.28 8.07
N PHE A 36 2.36 13.63 9.11
CA PHE A 36 2.95 12.29 8.97
C PHE A 36 1.88 11.24 8.61
N ALA A 37 0.70 11.32 9.23
CA ALA A 37 -0.44 10.47 8.88
C ALA A 37 -0.83 10.64 7.41
N PHE A 38 -0.90 11.89 6.92
CA PHE A 38 -1.22 12.19 5.53
C PHE A 38 -0.20 11.56 4.57
N VAL A 39 1.10 11.75 4.84
CA VAL A 39 2.17 11.16 4.02
C VAL A 39 2.11 9.63 4.04
N GLY A 40 1.87 9.02 5.20
CA GLY A 40 1.74 7.58 5.33
C GLY A 40 0.56 7.01 4.53
N VAL A 41 -0.58 7.69 4.53
CA VAL A 41 -1.75 7.32 3.71
C VAL A 41 -1.43 7.43 2.21
N VAL A 42 -0.80 8.52 1.77
CA VAL A 42 -0.42 8.69 0.36
C VAL A 42 0.53 7.58 -0.08
N ALA A 43 1.55 7.26 0.73
CA ALA A 43 2.48 6.17 0.46
C ALA A 43 1.77 4.81 0.35
N ALA A 44 0.81 4.54 1.24
CA ALA A 44 0.02 3.31 1.20
C ALA A 44 -0.82 3.21 -0.09
N ILE A 45 -1.47 4.30 -0.52
CA ILE A 45 -2.26 4.35 -1.75
C ILE A 45 -1.40 4.01 -2.97
N VAL A 46 -0.19 4.61 -3.06
CA VAL A 46 0.74 4.35 -4.17
C VAL A 46 1.12 2.87 -4.23
N ILE A 47 1.40 2.23 -3.10
CA ILE A 47 1.77 0.81 -3.08
C ILE A 47 0.57 -0.08 -3.44
N VAL A 48 -0.63 0.27 -2.97
CA VAL A 48 -1.85 -0.44 -3.35
C VAL A 48 -2.08 -0.38 -4.86
N GLN A 49 -1.78 0.73 -5.53
CA GLN A 49 -1.85 0.80 -6.99
C GLN A 49 -0.94 -0.24 -7.65
N PHE A 50 0.30 -0.40 -7.18
CA PHE A 50 1.21 -1.43 -7.71
C PHE A 50 0.70 -2.86 -7.47
N ILE A 51 0.10 -3.11 -6.29
CA ILE A 51 -0.53 -4.40 -5.99
C ILE A 51 -1.64 -4.70 -6.99
N ILE A 52 -2.54 -3.74 -7.22
CA ILE A 52 -3.67 -3.91 -8.14
C ILE A 52 -3.15 -4.15 -9.55
N SER A 53 -2.20 -3.34 -10.04
CA SER A 53 -1.63 -3.52 -11.38
C SER A 53 -1.08 -4.94 -11.56
N GLY A 54 -0.30 -5.45 -10.60
CA GLY A 54 0.26 -6.80 -10.69
C GLY A 54 -0.79 -7.90 -10.64
N ILE A 55 -1.91 -7.70 -9.92
CA ILE A 55 -3.04 -8.64 -9.93
C ILE A 55 -3.78 -8.59 -11.26
N THR A 56 -4.00 -7.39 -11.81
CA THR A 56 -4.66 -7.19 -13.10
C THR A 56 -3.86 -7.81 -14.23
N ASP A 57 -2.54 -7.63 -14.25
CA ASP A 57 -1.66 -8.23 -15.26
C ASP A 57 -1.69 -9.75 -15.19
N PHE A 58 -1.61 -10.32 -13.98
CA PHE A 58 -1.74 -11.75 -13.77
C PHE A 58 -3.10 -12.29 -14.26
N ALA A 59 -4.20 -11.61 -13.90
CA ALA A 59 -5.52 -12.02 -14.35
C ALA A 59 -5.67 -11.90 -15.87
N ALA A 60 -5.11 -10.85 -16.49
CA ALA A 60 -5.12 -10.66 -17.94
C ALA A 60 -4.36 -11.77 -18.67
N GLU A 61 -3.22 -12.21 -18.15
CA GLU A 61 -2.44 -13.32 -18.70
C GLU A 61 -3.22 -14.64 -18.65
N GLU A 62 -3.86 -14.95 -17.53
CA GLU A 62 -4.70 -16.15 -17.39
C GLU A 62 -5.95 -16.09 -18.29
N LEU A 63 -6.56 -14.91 -18.44
CA LEU A 63 -7.71 -14.70 -19.33
C LEU A 63 -7.34 -14.80 -20.81
N ALA A 64 -6.10 -14.48 -21.18
CA ALA A 64 -5.64 -14.55 -22.56
C ALA A 64 -5.76 -15.97 -23.15
N ILE A 65 -5.69 -17.02 -22.32
CA ILE A 65 -5.92 -18.41 -22.74
C ILE A 65 -7.32 -18.62 -23.32
N PHE A 66 -8.34 -17.89 -22.84
CA PHE A 66 -9.72 -18.03 -23.30
C PHE A 66 -10.08 -17.18 -24.51
N TYR A 67 -9.23 -16.20 -24.84
CA TYR A 67 -9.44 -15.27 -25.96
C TYR A 67 -8.49 -15.52 -27.13
N ASN A 68 -7.55 -16.46 -27.00
CA ASN A 68 -6.65 -16.86 -28.07
C ASN A 68 -7.32 -17.98 -28.91
N ASP A 69 -8.05 -17.58 -29.95
CA ASP A 69 -8.74 -18.46 -30.92
C ASP A 69 -7.73 -19.15 -31.89
N ASN A 70 -6.83 -19.97 -31.36
CA ASN A 70 -5.98 -20.87 -32.15
C ASN A 70 -6.07 -22.31 -31.64
#